data_AF-A0A919Y1Q0-F1
#
_entry.id   AF-A0A919Y1Q0-F1
#
_cell.length_a   1.000
_cell.length_b   1.000
_cell.length_c   1.000
_cell.angle_alpha   90.00
_cell.angle_beta   90.00
_cell.angle_gamma   90.00
#
_symmetry.space_group_name_H-M   'P 1'
#
loop_
_entity.id
_entity.type
_entity.pdbx_description
1 polymer ?
#
loop_
_entity_poly.entity_id
_entity_poly.type
_entity_poly.pdbx_seq_one_letter_code
_entity_poly.pdbx_strand_id
1 'polypeptide(L)'
;MSDNNKLTTGILILAAGIIILLGKLGVFGFLGRAFWPLLLLIPGLLLHMLYFWRKGPAELLVPGAMLVLYSVMFFIAIIWGWQTMKHIWPGFILGIAAGLYEYLLLSGTRHNGLWIVTLILTAVSLVLFGFTLFSMAFIYLLAILMIVAGIWLIAARGRRNTRRSW
;
A
#
# COMPACT_ATOMS: atom_id res chain seq x y z
N MET A 1 0.11 33.23 -44.51
CA MET A 1 0.31 32.56 -43.20
C MET A 1 1.59 33.11 -42.61
N SER A 2 1.54 33.80 -41.46
CA SER A 2 2.75 34.36 -40.84
C SER A 2 3.66 33.24 -40.37
N ASP A 3 4.98 33.46 -40.40
CA ASP A 3 5.97 32.42 -40.06
C ASP A 3 5.82 31.88 -38.62
N ASN A 4 5.17 32.64 -37.74
CA ASN A 4 4.77 32.19 -36.39
C ASN A 4 3.81 30.99 -36.43
N ASN A 5 2.93 30.88 -37.43
CA ASN A 5 2.01 29.75 -37.57
C ASN A 5 2.74 28.49 -38.06
N LYS A 6 3.76 28.64 -38.91
CA LYS A 6 4.61 27.52 -39.35
C LYS A 6 5.45 27.00 -38.18
N LEU A 7 6.03 27.91 -37.39
CA LEU A 7 6.83 27.56 -36.21
C LEU A 7 5.97 26.88 -35.13
N THR A 8 4.77 27.39 -34.86
CA THR A 8 3.79 26.76 -33.95
C THR A 8 3.39 25.37 -34.43
N THR A 9 3.11 25.21 -35.74
CA THR A 9 2.74 23.91 -36.33
C THR A 9 3.89 22.91 -36.25
N GLY A 10 5.12 23.35 -36.51
CA GLY A 10 6.32 22.53 -36.36
C GLY A 10 6.55 22.07 -34.91
N ILE A 11 6.36 22.94 -33.93
CA ILE A 11 6.44 22.59 -32.50
C ILE A 11 5.37 21.56 -32.12
N LEU A 12 4.14 21.71 -32.59
CA LEU A 12 3.06 20.76 -32.30
C LEU A 12 3.34 19.37 -32.88
N ILE A 13 3.85 19.29 -34.11
CA ILE A 13 4.22 18.02 -34.75
C ILE A 13 5.40 17.37 -34.00
N LEU A 14 6.40 18.16 -33.62
CA LEU A 14 7.54 17.67 -32.82
C LEU A 14 7.07 17.13 -31.46
N ALA A 15 6.22 17.87 -30.75
CA ALA A 15 5.64 17.46 -29.48
C ALA A 15 4.83 16.17 -29.61
N ALA A 16 3.99 16.05 -30.64
CA ALA A 16 3.23 14.84 -30.93
C ALA A 16 4.16 13.64 -31.19
N GLY A 17 5.23 13.82 -31.98
CA GLY A 17 6.23 12.78 -32.23
C GLY A 17 6.94 12.30 -30.96
N ILE A 18 7.32 13.24 -30.08
CA ILE A 18 7.91 12.92 -28.76
C ILE A 18 6.93 12.15 -27.89
N ILE A 19 5.67 12.58 -27.80
CA ILE A 19 4.62 11.90 -27.01
C ILE A 19 4.43 10.46 -27.51
N ILE A 20 4.34 10.24 -28.82
CA ILE A 20 4.17 8.90 -29.39
C ILE A 20 5.39 8.02 -29.08
N LEU A 21 6.61 8.55 -29.21
CA LEU A 21 7.84 7.82 -28.86
C LEU A 21 7.91 7.46 -27.37
N LEU A 22 7.58 8.40 -26.48
CA LEU A 22 7.51 8.16 -25.04
C LEU A 22 6.46 7.09 -24.69
N GLY A 23 5.33 7.08 -25.39
CA GLY A 23 4.32 6.04 -25.25
C GLY A 23 4.84 4.65 -25.67
N LYS A 24 5.52 4.56 -26.81
CA LYS A 24 6.13 3.30 -27.27
C LYS A 24 7.24 2.80 -26.34
N LEU A 25 7.99 3.70 -25.73
CA LEU A 25 8.99 3.39 -24.70
C LEU A 25 8.38 2.94 -23.35
N GLY A 26 7.05 2.96 -23.24
CA GLY A 26 6.35 2.52 -22.03
C GLY A 26 6.37 3.54 -20.89
N VAL A 27 6.79 4.79 -21.15
CA VAL A 27 6.87 5.86 -20.13
C VAL A 27 5.50 6.12 -19.51
N PHE A 28 4.44 6.19 -20.33
CA PHE A 28 3.06 6.34 -19.82
C PHE A 28 2.57 5.11 -19.04
N GLY A 29 3.00 3.91 -19.43
CA GLY A 29 2.67 2.68 -18.69
C GLY A 29 3.38 2.62 -17.33
N PHE A 30 4.65 3.04 -17.27
CA PHE A 30 5.39 3.16 -16.02
C PHE A 30 4.81 4.26 -15.12
N LEU A 31 4.57 5.45 -15.66
CA LEU A 31 3.94 6.57 -14.94
C LEU A 31 2.57 6.16 -14.39
N GLY A 32 1.72 5.54 -15.21
CA GLY A 32 0.42 5.05 -14.77
C GLY A 32 0.53 4.06 -13.60
N ARG A 33 1.44 3.08 -13.68
CA ARG A 33 1.62 2.09 -12.60
C ARG A 33 2.25 2.66 -11.33
N ALA A 34 3.15 3.63 -11.44
CA ALA A 34 3.86 4.20 -10.29
C ALA A 34 3.07 5.33 -9.61
N PHE A 35 2.35 6.14 -10.37
CA PHE A 35 1.72 7.37 -9.88
C PHE A 35 0.21 7.26 -9.67
N TRP A 36 -0.47 6.18 -10.10
CA TRP A 36 -1.91 6.06 -9.85
C TRP A 36 -2.33 6.18 -8.37
N PRO A 37 -1.56 5.75 -7.35
CA PRO A 37 -1.97 5.97 -5.96
C PRO A 37 -2.03 7.45 -5.59
N LEU A 38 -1.31 8.34 -6.30
CA LEU A 38 -1.45 9.79 -6.10
C LEU A 38 -2.85 10.27 -6.44
N LEU A 39 -3.52 9.64 -7.41
CA LEU A 39 -4.91 9.99 -7.74
C LEU A 39 -5.87 9.69 -6.58
N LEU A 40 -5.48 8.82 -5.64
CA LEU A 40 -6.20 8.62 -4.38
C LEU A 40 -5.65 9.51 -3.26
N LEU A 41 -4.33 9.65 -3.15
CA LEU A 41 -3.69 10.43 -2.09
C LEU A 41 -4.08 11.91 -2.15
N ILE A 42 -4.06 12.51 -3.35
CA ILE A 42 -4.37 13.94 -3.55
C ILE A 42 -5.78 14.27 -3.07
N PRO A 43 -6.87 13.63 -3.55
CA PRO A 43 -8.20 13.92 -3.02
C PRO A 43 -8.34 13.56 -1.54
N GLY A 44 -7.69 12.51 -1.05
CA GLY A 44 -7.68 12.17 0.37
C GLY A 44 -7.11 13.30 1.25
N LEU A 45 -5.97 13.87 0.84
CA LEU A 45 -5.35 15.03 1.51
C LEU A 45 -6.22 16.29 1.37
N LEU A 46 -6.79 16.53 0.19
CA LEU A 46 -7.68 17.68 -0.03
C LEU A 46 -8.91 17.64 0.88
N LEU A 47 -9.50 16.46 1.11
CA LEU A 47 -10.62 16.28 2.04
C LEU A 47 -10.23 16.64 3.48
N HIS A 48 -9.04 16.22 3.94
CA HIS A 48 -8.52 16.65 5.24
C HIS A 48 -8.29 18.16 5.29
N MET A 49 -7.66 18.74 4.26
CA MET A 49 -7.41 20.18 4.19
C MET A 49 -8.71 20.99 4.22
N LEU A 50 -9.75 20.53 3.52
CA LEU A 50 -11.08 21.15 3.54
C LEU A 50 -11.66 21.20 4.96
N TYR A 51 -11.55 20.11 5.72
CA TYR A 51 -11.97 20.08 7.11
C TYR A 51 -11.13 21.04 7.99
N PHE A 52 -9.79 20.95 7.92
CA PHE A 52 -8.91 21.79 8.75
C PHE A 52 -8.98 23.29 8.43
N TRP A 53 -9.28 23.66 7.18
CA TRP A 53 -9.58 25.05 6.81
C TRP A 53 -10.98 25.49 7.21
N ARG A 54 -11.73 24.69 7.97
CA ARG A 54 -13.12 24.96 8.38
C ARG A 54 -14.06 25.19 7.19
N LYS A 55 -13.74 24.61 6.03
CA LYS A 55 -14.49 24.74 4.78
C LYS A 55 -15.35 23.52 4.46
N GLY A 56 -15.20 22.43 5.21
CA GLY A 56 -15.93 21.19 5.01
C GLY A 56 -16.34 20.56 6.33
N PRO A 57 -17.42 19.75 6.33
CA PRO A 57 -17.93 19.16 7.55
C PRO A 57 -17.09 17.93 7.96
N ALA A 58 -17.24 17.47 9.20
CA ALA A 58 -16.38 16.43 9.78
C ALA A 58 -16.48 15.09 9.05
N GLU A 59 -17.61 14.82 8.39
CA GLU A 59 -17.87 13.58 7.66
C GLU A 59 -16.87 13.37 6.50
N LEU A 60 -16.22 14.43 6.01
CA LEU A 60 -15.19 14.36 4.97
C LEU A 60 -13.90 13.66 5.45
N LEU A 61 -13.66 13.62 6.77
CA LEU A 61 -12.50 12.95 7.35
C LEU A 61 -12.56 11.44 7.09
N VAL A 62 -13.77 10.85 7.08
CA VAL A 62 -13.93 9.40 6.85
C VAL A 62 -13.42 8.97 5.46
N PRO A 63 -13.95 9.50 4.34
CA PRO A 63 -13.41 9.19 3.01
C PRO A 63 -11.99 9.74 2.81
N GLY A 64 -11.63 10.84 3.49
CA GLY A 64 -10.27 11.39 3.47
C GLY A 64 -9.25 10.39 3.99
N ALA A 65 -9.45 9.85 5.20
CA ALA A 65 -8.56 8.89 5.83
C ALA A 65 -8.50 7.59 5.03
N MET A 66 -9.63 7.08 4.53
CA MET A 66 -9.66 5.90 3.67
C MET A 66 -8.78 6.08 2.43
N LEU A 67 -8.94 7.19 1.71
CA LEU A 67 -8.14 7.46 0.51
C LEU A 67 -6.65 7.58 0.80
N VAL A 68 -6.27 8.26 1.90
CA VAL A 68 -4.88 8.40 2.33
C VAL A 68 -4.30 7.03 2.68
N LEU A 69 -4.93 6.26 3.56
CA LEU A 69 -4.44 4.94 3.96
C LEU A 69 -4.35 3.98 2.77
N TYR A 70 -5.34 3.96 1.89
CA TYR A 70 -5.35 3.06 0.74
C TYR A 70 -4.26 3.44 -0.25
N SER A 71 -4.05 4.73 -0.49
CA SER A 71 -2.95 5.20 -1.34
C SER A 71 -1.58 4.78 -0.79
N VAL A 72 -1.37 4.89 0.52
CA VAL A 72 -0.14 4.42 1.18
C VAL A 72 0.04 2.92 1.01
N MET A 73 -1.02 2.13 1.21
CA MET A 73 -0.98 0.68 0.98
C MET A 73 -0.64 0.33 -0.48
N PHE A 74 -1.19 1.07 -1.44
CA PHE A 74 -0.87 0.87 -2.85
C PHE A 74 0.55 1.30 -3.20
N PHE A 75 1.10 2.35 -2.58
CA PHE A 75 2.52 2.68 -2.70
C PHE A 75 3.41 1.57 -2.15
N ILE A 76 3.07 1.00 -0.98
CA ILE A 76 3.78 -0.15 -0.42
C ILE A 76 3.74 -1.32 -1.40
N ALA A 77 2.59 -1.61 -2.01
CA ALA A 77 2.44 -2.66 -3.00
C ALA A 77 3.23 -2.40 -4.29
N ILE A 78 3.48 -1.14 -4.67
CA ILE A 78 4.33 -0.81 -5.82
C ILE A 78 5.81 -1.01 -5.48
N ILE A 79 6.24 -0.55 -4.29
CA ILE A 79 7.66 -0.56 -3.89
C ILE A 79 8.13 -1.97 -3.52
N TRP A 80 7.36 -2.69 -2.69
CA TRP A 80 7.70 -4.06 -2.24
C TRP A 80 7.06 -5.15 -3.09
N GLY A 81 6.27 -4.77 -4.10
CA GLY A 81 5.57 -5.68 -4.99
C GLY A 81 4.17 -6.08 -4.48
N TRP A 82 3.25 -6.31 -5.41
CA TRP A 82 1.83 -6.56 -5.14
C TRP A 82 1.55 -7.77 -4.25
N GLN A 83 2.52 -8.68 -4.13
CA GLN A 83 2.46 -9.81 -3.21
C GLN A 83 2.39 -9.38 -1.75
N THR A 84 2.86 -8.17 -1.41
CA THR A 84 2.71 -7.61 -0.05
C THR A 84 1.26 -7.33 0.33
N MET A 85 0.37 -7.15 -0.65
CA MET A 85 -1.06 -6.90 -0.40
C MET A 85 -1.71 -7.99 0.45
N LYS A 86 -1.24 -9.25 0.33
CA LYS A 86 -1.71 -10.38 1.15
C LYS A 86 -1.43 -10.22 2.65
N HIS A 87 -0.49 -9.34 3.02
CA HIS A 87 -0.14 -9.07 4.42
C HIS A 87 -0.73 -7.76 4.92
N ILE A 88 -0.82 -6.74 4.05
CA ILE A 88 -1.28 -5.41 4.43
C ILE A 88 -2.78 -5.19 4.24
N TRP A 89 -3.52 -6.12 3.64
CA TRP A 89 -4.97 -6.01 3.41
C TRP A 89 -5.82 -5.64 4.64
N PRO A 90 -5.49 -6.02 5.90
CA PRO A 90 -6.28 -5.57 7.05
C PRO A 90 -6.24 -4.04 7.21
N GLY A 91 -5.28 -3.38 6.56
CA GLY A 91 -5.20 -1.93 6.42
C GLY A 91 -6.42 -1.31 5.71
N PHE A 92 -7.17 -2.05 4.90
CA PHE A 92 -8.43 -1.55 4.34
C PHE A 92 -9.48 -1.34 5.45
N ILE A 93 -9.59 -2.29 6.37
CA ILE A 93 -10.46 -2.16 7.56
C ILE A 93 -9.94 -1.03 8.45
N LEU A 94 -8.61 -0.93 8.59
CA LEU A 94 -7.97 0.14 9.36
C LEU A 94 -8.25 1.52 8.78
N GLY A 95 -8.33 1.67 7.45
CA GLY A 95 -8.67 2.95 6.81
C GLY A 95 -10.07 3.43 7.17
N ILE A 96 -11.05 2.53 7.22
CA ILE A 96 -12.40 2.84 7.70
C ILE A 96 -12.36 3.21 9.19
N ALA A 97 -11.66 2.43 9.99
CA ALA A 97 -11.53 2.67 11.43
C ALA A 97 -10.85 4.01 11.73
N ALA A 98 -9.78 4.35 11.01
CA ALA A 98 -9.05 5.60 11.14
C ALA A 98 -9.94 6.80 10.77
N GLY A 99 -10.69 6.70 9.68
CA GLY A 99 -11.63 7.75 9.28
C GLY A 99 -12.74 7.98 10.30
N LEU A 100 -13.34 6.91 10.83
CA LEU A 100 -14.33 7.01 11.91
C LEU A 100 -13.72 7.54 13.21
N TYR A 101 -12.49 7.15 13.53
CA TYR A 101 -11.75 7.65 14.70
C TYR A 101 -11.49 9.16 14.59
N GLU A 102 -11.00 9.62 13.45
CA GLU A 102 -10.79 11.05 13.18
C GLU A 102 -12.10 11.83 13.24
N TYR A 103 -13.16 11.32 12.60
CA TYR A 103 -14.50 11.92 12.69
C TYR A 103 -14.97 12.07 14.14
N LEU A 104 -14.83 11.03 14.96
CA LEU A 104 -15.27 11.05 16.36
C LEU A 104 -14.44 12.01 17.23
N LEU A 105 -13.14 12.11 16.97
CA LEU A 105 -12.24 13.00 17.70
C LEU A 105 -12.51 14.47 17.35
N LEU A 106 -12.77 14.75 16.07
CA LEU A 106 -12.79 16.10 15.52
C LEU A 106 -14.21 16.68 15.37
N SER A 107 -15.25 15.86 15.26
CA SER A 107 -16.65 16.33 15.23
C SER A 107 -17.14 16.83 16.58
N GLY A 108 -16.49 16.44 17.68
CA GLY A 108 -16.96 16.72 19.04
C GLY A 108 -18.26 15.99 19.41
N THR A 109 -18.81 15.16 18.51
CA THR A 109 -20.03 14.39 18.76
C THR A 109 -19.69 13.05 19.41
N ARG A 110 -20.24 12.82 20.61
CA ARG A 110 -20.09 11.54 21.32
C ARG A 110 -21.29 10.65 21.07
N HIS A 111 -21.30 9.98 19.91
CA HIS A 111 -22.21 8.87 19.68
C HIS A 111 -21.58 7.58 20.20
N ASN A 112 -22.02 7.10 21.37
CA ASN A 112 -21.48 5.90 22.02
C ASN A 112 -21.47 4.67 21.09
N GLY A 113 -22.50 4.52 20.24
CA GLY A 113 -22.57 3.43 19.27
C GLY A 113 -21.44 3.48 18.23
N LEU A 114 -21.11 4.67 17.73
CA LEU A 114 -20.08 4.83 16.69
C LEU A 114 -18.67 4.58 17.27
N TRP A 115 -18.41 5.00 18.52
CA TRP A 115 -17.15 4.69 19.22
C TRP A 115 -16.90 3.20 19.36
N ILE A 116 -17.94 2.43 19.72
CA ILE A 116 -17.85 0.97 19.83
C ILE A 116 -17.53 0.36 18.47
N VAL A 117 -18.20 0.80 17.40
CA VAL A 117 -17.92 0.34 16.03
C VAL A 117 -16.47 0.62 15.64
N THR A 118 -15.99 1.85 15.85
CA THR A 118 -14.59 2.21 15.58
C THR A 118 -13.63 1.31 16.34
N LEU A 119 -13.85 1.11 17.64
CA LEU A 119 -12.99 0.27 18.48
C LEU A 119 -12.97 -1.18 17.98
N ILE A 120 -14.12 -1.73 17.63
CA ILE A 120 -14.22 -3.10 17.09
C ILE A 120 -13.49 -3.20 15.76
N LEU A 121 -13.69 -2.26 14.83
CA LEU A 121 -13.00 -2.27 13.54
C LEU A 121 -11.48 -2.17 13.71
N THR A 122 -11.00 -1.30 14.60
CA THR A 122 -9.58 -1.20 14.93
C THR A 122 -9.05 -2.51 15.53
N ALA A 123 -9.75 -3.08 16.50
CA ALA A 123 -9.35 -4.33 17.14
C ALA A 123 -9.30 -5.49 16.14
N VAL A 124 -10.34 -5.64 15.31
CA VAL A 124 -10.41 -6.66 14.25
C VAL A 124 -9.27 -6.49 13.25
N SER A 125 -9.02 -5.26 12.79
CA SER A 125 -7.91 -4.98 11.87
C SER A 125 -6.56 -5.33 12.49
N LEU A 126 -6.31 -4.96 13.75
CA LEU A 126 -5.07 -5.27 14.47
C LEU A 126 -4.88 -6.77 14.66
N VAL A 127 -5.93 -7.50 15.03
CA VAL A 127 -5.90 -8.96 15.16
C VAL A 127 -5.57 -9.62 13.82
N LEU A 128 -6.21 -9.17 12.74
CA LEU A 128 -5.93 -9.66 11.39
C LEU A 128 -4.50 -9.34 10.93
N PHE A 129 -3.98 -8.15 11.23
CA PHE A 129 -2.56 -7.81 11.02
C PHE A 129 -1.64 -8.73 11.81
N GLY A 130 -1.98 -9.03 13.07
CA GLY A 130 -1.26 -10.00 13.88
C GLY A 130 -1.21 -11.37 13.22
N PHE A 131 -2.34 -11.86 12.69
CA PHE A 131 -2.39 -13.13 11.97
C PHE A 131 -1.58 -13.13 10.66
N THR A 132 -1.63 -12.05 9.87
CA THR A 132 -0.86 -12.00 8.61
C THR A 132 0.65 -11.95 8.86
N LEU A 133 1.09 -11.23 9.89
CA LEU A 133 2.49 -11.19 10.32
C LEU A 133 2.93 -12.51 10.95
N PHE A 134 2.08 -13.13 11.77
CA PHE A 134 2.38 -14.43 12.37
C PHE A 134 2.50 -15.53 11.31
N SER A 135 1.60 -15.58 10.33
CA SER A 135 1.67 -16.54 9.22
C SER A 135 2.97 -16.39 8.43
N MET A 136 3.39 -15.14 8.18
CA MET A 136 4.69 -14.84 7.56
C MET A 136 5.84 -15.40 8.41
N ALA A 137 5.88 -15.09 9.71
CA ALA A 137 6.91 -15.58 10.63
C ALA A 137 6.93 -17.10 10.79
N PHE A 138 5.76 -17.75 10.80
CA PHE A 138 5.62 -19.20 10.95
C PHE A 138 6.26 -19.96 9.79
N ILE A 139 6.05 -19.51 8.55
CA ILE A 139 6.68 -20.13 7.36
C ILE A 139 8.20 -20.02 7.43
N TYR A 140 8.75 -18.86 7.83
CA TYR A 140 10.19 -18.70 7.99
C TYR A 140 10.75 -19.58 9.11
N LEU A 141 10.05 -19.69 10.24
CA LEU A 141 10.46 -20.55 11.35
C LEU A 141 10.46 -22.03 10.93
N LEU A 142 9.44 -22.48 10.21
CA LEU A 142 9.37 -23.83 9.68
C LEU A 142 10.47 -24.11 8.65
N ALA A 143 10.77 -23.14 7.76
CA ALA A 143 11.88 -23.24 6.82
C ALA A 143 13.24 -23.36 7.52
N ILE A 144 13.51 -22.53 8.54
CA ILE A 144 14.73 -22.61 9.35
C ILE A 144 14.83 -23.98 10.02
N LEU A 145 13.73 -24.47 10.61
CA LEU A 145 13.70 -25.77 11.27
C LEU A 145 13.99 -26.91 10.28
N MET A 146 13.45 -26.86 9.06
CA MET A 146 13.78 -27.82 8.00
C MET A 146 15.25 -27.74 7.56
N ILE A 147 15.81 -26.54 7.44
CA ILE A 147 17.24 -26.35 7.11
C ILE A 147 18.11 -26.98 8.20
N VAL A 148 17.82 -26.69 9.48
CA VAL A 148 18.58 -27.27 10.61
C VAL A 148 18.44 -28.79 10.64
N ALA A 149 17.22 -29.32 10.45
CA ALA A 149 16.99 -30.76 10.40
C ALA A 149 17.76 -31.43 9.24
N GLY A 150 17.79 -30.80 8.07
CA GLY A 150 18.53 -31.28 6.90
C GLY A 150 20.05 -31.30 7.14
N ILE A 151 20.60 -30.20 7.68
CA ILE A 151 22.03 -30.11 8.06
C ILE A 151 22.36 -31.19 9.09
N TRP A 152 21.50 -31.37 10.10
CA TRP A 152 21.71 -32.37 11.14
C TRP A 152 21.73 -33.79 10.59
N LEU A 153 20.82 -34.14 9.66
CA LEU A 153 20.77 -35.45 9.02
C LEU A 153 22.07 -35.74 8.24
N ILE A 154 22.56 -34.76 7.47
CA ILE A 154 23.81 -34.89 6.71
C ILE A 154 25.00 -35.07 7.65
N ALA A 155 25.10 -34.24 8.69
CA ALA A 155 26.17 -34.31 9.68
C ALA A 155 26.14 -35.61 10.52
N ALA A 156 24.94 -36.14 10.80
CA ALA A 156 24.76 -37.42 11.48
C ALA A 156 25.14 -38.61 10.58
N ARG A 157 24.89 -38.52 9.27
CA ARG A 157 25.26 -39.56 8.29
C ARG A 157 26.76 -39.57 8.00
N GLY A 158 27.39 -38.40 7.88
CA GLY A 158 28.85 -38.26 7.74
C GLY A 158 29.62 -38.89 8.90
N ARG A 159 29.15 -38.67 10.15
CA ARG A 159 29.74 -39.29 11.35
C ARG A 159 29.65 -40.83 11.39
N ARG A 160 28.66 -41.43 10.71
CA ARG A 160 28.46 -42.88 10.68
C ARG A 160 29.41 -43.59 9.70
N ASN A 161 29.85 -42.91 8.65
CA ASN A 161 30.71 -43.50 7.62
C ASN A 161 32.20 -43.52 8.05
N THR A 162 32.67 -42.52 8.78
CA THR A 162 34.05 -42.45 9.29
C THR A 162 34.37 -43.49 10.37
N ARG A 163 33.35 -44.09 10.99
CA ARG A 163 33.50 -45.17 11.99
C ARG A 163 33.60 -46.58 11.40
N ARG A 164 33.46 -46.75 10.08
CA ARG A 164 33.49 -48.06 9.39
C ARG A 164 34.76 -48.33 8.60
N SER A 165 35.72 -47.40 8.56
CA SER A 165 37.00 -47.58 7.84
C SER A 165 38.18 -47.95 8.75
N TRP A 166 37.92 -48.55 9.91
CA TRP A 166 38.94 -49.11 10.81
C TRP A 166 38.59 -50.57 11.10
#